data_AF-A0A2M6T0R5-F1
#
_entry.id   AF-A0A2M6T0R5-F1
#
_cell.length_a   1.000
_cell.length_b   1.000
_cell.length_c   1.000
_cell.angle_alpha   90.00
_cell.angle_beta   90.00
_cell.angle_gamma   90.00
#
_symmetry.space_group_name_H-M   'P 1'
#
loop_
_entity.id
_entity.type
_entity.pdbx_description
1 polymer ?
#
loop_
_entity_poly.entity_id
_entity_poly.type
_entity_poly.pdbx_seq_one_letter_code
_entity_poly.pdbx_strand_id
1 'polypeptide(L)'
;MFKSKKFILFIFFLMCFTALGGLVLANRATEVTYPVIPGAIQPTTTKMLLPEYVKYLFNFLVVVSGFIVFGSLVYAGFVYLTSSVNPSALSEARDRISSSLIGLAIILSSYLILTTVNPQLTILGVGLSAKWGIVLYDASSCSGNFKEITTNTPDLEDDFNDKTRSIEFKAPKGTLDLEVYPQTDYKPEDGFVRVKSEDATDISGKICIEFSASSSRSIKFVWNLPGVYLINNQGLEKFLPADTATLGDFDNKVEKIRFRNTENVKFGAVLHEHQDWQGKCQVFASQDSLSGRLGWITMVPENELQEITGLVEGKVSSVTTFSPVPTSQAIGGGVTFYEHNDFGGESFGPFKEERINVGEVSGFDDNMITSIKIEGNYIAVLFEHADAEGRCEVFTRNDSNLRDNPIGRCHCGPFGWGCGDCLSSFIIIPTR
;
A
#
# COMPACT_ATOMS: atom_id res chain seq x y z
N MET A 1 13.86 -33.84 -30.70
CA MET A 1 13.36 -35.11 -30.13
C MET A 1 13.77 -35.18 -28.65
N PHE A 2 12.98 -34.56 -27.75
CA PHE A 2 13.28 -34.54 -26.32
C PHE A 2 13.07 -35.95 -25.73
N LYS A 3 14.08 -36.47 -25.01
CA LYS A 3 14.11 -37.83 -24.46
C LYS A 3 12.90 -38.02 -23.51
N SER A 4 11.91 -38.82 -23.94
CA SER A 4 10.55 -38.91 -23.40
C SER A 4 10.44 -39.04 -21.87
N LYS A 5 11.41 -39.68 -21.22
CA LYS A 5 11.43 -39.88 -19.77
C LYS A 5 11.63 -38.58 -18.96
N LYS A 6 12.38 -37.60 -19.49
CA LYS A 6 12.64 -36.32 -18.81
C LYS A 6 11.50 -35.32 -18.95
N PHE A 7 10.78 -35.39 -20.08
CA PHE A 7 9.60 -34.56 -20.35
C PHE A 7 8.40 -34.98 -19.48
N ILE A 8 8.22 -36.28 -19.30
CA ILE A 8 7.17 -36.84 -18.40
C ILE A 8 7.43 -36.44 -16.93
N LEU A 9 8.68 -36.46 -16.47
CA LEU A 9 9.03 -36.04 -15.12
C LEU A 9 8.80 -34.54 -14.90
N PHE A 10 9.10 -33.71 -15.90
CA PHE A 10 8.85 -32.27 -15.85
C PHE A 10 7.35 -31.94 -15.80
N ILE A 11 6.52 -32.63 -16.60
CA ILE A 11 5.06 -32.48 -16.57
C ILE A 11 4.50 -32.96 -15.22
N PHE A 12 5.02 -34.07 -14.67
CA PHE A 12 4.62 -34.54 -13.35
C PHE A 12 4.95 -33.54 -12.25
N PHE A 13 6.12 -32.90 -12.29
CA PHE A 13 6.51 -31.88 -11.32
C PHE A 13 5.67 -30.60 -11.47
N LEU A 14 5.38 -30.18 -12.71
CA LEU A 14 4.51 -29.04 -13.01
C LEU A 14 3.06 -29.29 -12.53
N MET A 15 2.57 -30.52 -12.71
CA MET A 15 1.24 -30.94 -12.29
C MET A 15 1.13 -31.11 -10.76
N CYS A 16 2.18 -31.56 -10.08
CA CYS A 16 2.27 -31.52 -8.62
C CYS A 16 2.30 -30.07 -8.11
N PHE A 17 3.06 -29.18 -8.77
CA PHE A 17 3.17 -27.78 -8.37
C PHE A 17 1.84 -27.02 -8.50
N THR A 18 1.05 -27.31 -9.54
CA THR A 18 -0.31 -26.74 -9.70
C THR A 18 -1.34 -27.40 -8.78
N ALA A 19 -1.23 -28.70 -8.51
CA ALA A 19 -2.10 -29.39 -7.56
C ALA A 19 -1.86 -28.98 -6.09
N LEU A 20 -0.63 -28.60 -5.73
CA LEU A 20 -0.29 -28.02 -4.42
C LEU A 20 -0.85 -26.60 -4.24
N GLY A 21 -1.08 -25.85 -5.33
CA GLY A 21 -1.70 -24.51 -5.26
C GLY A 21 -3.21 -24.54 -5.02
N GLY A 22 -3.90 -25.63 -5.37
CA GLY A 22 -5.37 -25.73 -5.34
C GLY A 22 -5.99 -26.11 -3.98
N LEU A 23 -5.19 -26.34 -2.93
CA LEU A 23 -5.68 -26.78 -1.61
C LEU A 23 -5.63 -25.72 -0.51
N VAL A 24 -5.47 -24.43 -0.84
CA VAL A 24 -5.55 -23.36 0.17
C VAL A 24 -7.01 -23.02 0.49
N LEU A 25 -7.71 -23.98 1.10
CA LEU A 25 -8.86 -23.73 1.96
C LEU A 25 -8.37 -23.87 3.41
N ALA A 26 -7.88 -22.78 4.02
CA ALA A 26 -7.68 -22.78 5.47
C ALA A 26 -7.59 -21.35 6.02
N ASN A 27 -8.76 -20.81 6.33
CA ASN A 27 -8.95 -19.75 7.31
C ASN A 27 -8.64 -20.33 8.71
N ARG A 28 -7.36 -20.35 9.14
CA ARG A 28 -6.93 -20.46 10.56
C ARG A 28 -5.56 -19.82 10.72
N ALA A 29 -5.34 -19.15 11.85
CA ALA A 29 -4.02 -18.67 12.27
C ALA A 29 -3.06 -19.86 12.36
N THR A 30 -2.27 -20.08 11.32
CA THR A 30 -1.16 -21.04 11.34
C THR A 30 -0.04 -20.39 12.11
N GLU A 31 0.09 -20.72 13.39
CA GLU A 31 1.30 -20.48 14.17
C GLU A 31 2.39 -21.42 13.62
N VAL A 32 2.95 -21.05 12.47
CA VAL A 32 4.06 -21.79 11.85
C VAL A 32 5.31 -21.41 12.63
N THR A 33 5.85 -22.34 13.42
CA THR A 33 7.17 -22.17 14.02
C THR A 33 8.23 -22.35 12.93
N TYR A 34 8.83 -21.24 12.50
CA TYR A 34 9.87 -21.25 11.48
C TYR A 34 11.22 -21.69 12.07
N PRO A 35 12.06 -22.46 11.34
CA PRO A 35 13.37 -22.86 11.82
C PRO A 35 14.35 -21.68 11.94
N VAL A 36 15.30 -21.77 12.87
CA VAL A 36 16.38 -20.78 12.99
C VAL A 36 17.34 -20.92 11.81
N ILE A 37 17.44 -19.90 10.96
CA ILE A 37 18.36 -19.88 9.81
C ILE A 37 19.47 -18.87 10.05
N PRO A 38 20.76 -19.25 9.93
CA PRO A 38 21.87 -18.33 10.06
C PRO A 38 21.73 -17.12 9.13
N GLY A 39 21.84 -15.90 9.67
CA GLY A 39 21.76 -14.66 8.90
C GLY A 39 20.35 -14.18 8.54
N ALA A 40 19.28 -14.82 9.05
CA ALA A 40 17.90 -14.36 8.89
C ALA A 40 17.17 -14.26 10.24
N ILE A 41 16.31 -13.25 10.38
CA ILE A 41 15.40 -13.09 11.53
C ILE A 41 14.21 -14.02 11.31
N GLN A 42 13.82 -14.77 12.34
CA GLN A 42 12.67 -15.68 12.26
C GLN A 42 11.36 -14.88 12.15
N PRO A 43 10.51 -15.17 11.14
CA PRO A 43 9.17 -14.60 11.08
C PRO A 43 8.37 -15.10 12.28
N THR A 44 7.92 -14.18 13.14
CA THR A 44 7.17 -14.51 14.36
C THR A 44 5.72 -14.03 14.29
N THR A 45 5.36 -13.17 13.34
CA THR A 45 3.99 -12.65 13.17
C THR A 45 3.64 -12.39 11.70
N THR A 46 2.35 -12.35 11.38
CA THR A 46 1.83 -11.96 10.06
C THR A 46 1.99 -10.46 9.75
N LYS A 47 2.55 -9.67 10.67
CA LYS A 47 2.84 -8.24 10.49
C LYS A 47 4.29 -7.97 10.03
N MET A 48 5.06 -9.01 9.75
CA MET A 48 6.41 -8.87 9.21
C MET A 48 6.35 -8.27 7.80
N LEU A 49 7.20 -7.28 7.52
CA LEU A 49 7.22 -6.61 6.22
C LEU A 49 7.67 -7.59 5.12
N LEU A 50 7.05 -7.50 3.93
CA LEU A 50 7.35 -8.37 2.78
C LEU A 50 8.86 -8.55 2.51
N PRO A 51 9.71 -7.50 2.58
CA PRO A 51 11.15 -7.66 2.37
C PRO A 51 11.83 -8.58 3.40
N GLU A 52 11.46 -8.50 4.68
CA GLU A 52 12.04 -9.32 5.74
C GLU A 52 11.68 -10.80 5.56
N TYR A 53 10.42 -11.07 5.16
CA TYR A 53 9.97 -12.42 4.84
C TYR A 53 10.69 -13.00 3.61
N VAL A 54 10.83 -12.20 2.55
CA VAL A 54 11.55 -12.63 1.32
C VAL A 54 13.02 -12.96 1.63
N LYS A 55 13.69 -12.18 2.49
CA LYS A 55 15.06 -12.48 2.93
C LYS A 55 15.14 -13.80 3.69
N TYR A 56 14.22 -14.05 4.61
CA TYR A 56 14.18 -15.30 5.36
C TYR A 56 14.01 -16.51 4.42
N LEU A 57 13.05 -16.42 3.48
CA LEU A 57 12.80 -17.46 2.50
C LEU A 57 14.02 -17.72 1.59
N PHE A 58 14.66 -16.66 1.11
CA PHE A 58 15.86 -16.78 0.28
C PHE A 58 17.00 -17.49 1.02
N ASN A 59 17.31 -17.06 2.25
CA ASN A 59 18.36 -17.69 3.06
C ASN A 59 18.03 -19.15 3.40
N PHE A 60 16.76 -19.46 3.67
CA PHE A 60 16.30 -20.83 3.87
C PHE A 60 16.57 -21.71 2.64
N LEU A 61 16.20 -21.24 1.44
CA LEU A 61 16.41 -21.97 0.19
C LEU A 61 17.90 -22.18 -0.11
N VAL A 62 18.76 -21.22 0.20
CA VAL A 62 20.21 -21.37 0.05
C VAL A 62 20.75 -22.47 0.96
N VAL A 63 20.35 -22.50 2.24
CA VAL A 63 20.79 -23.55 3.18
C VAL A 63 20.33 -24.94 2.73
N VAL A 64 19.05 -25.08 2.36
CA VAL A 64 18.50 -26.35 1.85
C VAL A 64 19.24 -26.80 0.59
N SER A 65 19.51 -25.88 -0.34
CA SER A 65 20.23 -26.17 -1.57
C SER A 65 21.67 -26.59 -1.29
N GLY A 66 22.33 -26.00 -0.30
CA GLY A 66 23.66 -26.38 0.17
C GLY A 66 23.70 -27.84 0.65
N PHE A 67 22.72 -28.28 1.44
CA PHE A 67 22.61 -29.67 1.87
C PHE A 67 22.37 -30.64 0.71
N ILE A 68 21.54 -30.26 -0.27
CA ILE A 68 21.27 -31.07 -1.46
C ILE A 68 22.55 -31.26 -2.29
N VAL A 69 23.28 -30.17 -2.54
CA VAL A 69 24.56 -30.20 -3.27
C VAL A 69 25.57 -31.09 -2.53
N PHE A 70 25.71 -30.90 -1.21
CA PHE A 70 26.61 -31.71 -0.39
C PHE A 70 26.26 -33.20 -0.45
N GLY A 71 24.99 -33.56 -0.25
CA GLY A 71 24.54 -34.95 -0.32
C GLY A 71 24.75 -35.58 -1.70
N SER A 72 24.51 -34.82 -2.77
CA SER A 72 24.77 -35.27 -4.15
C SER A 72 26.26 -35.51 -4.41
N LEU A 73 27.14 -34.63 -3.91
CA LEU A 73 28.59 -34.79 -4.03
C LEU A 73 29.12 -36.00 -3.24
N VAL A 74 28.64 -36.22 -2.01
CA VAL A 74 29.03 -37.38 -1.20
C VAL A 74 28.62 -38.68 -1.90
N TYR A 75 27.37 -38.76 -2.38
CA TYR A 75 26.89 -39.93 -3.12
C TYR A 75 27.69 -40.16 -4.40
N ALA A 76 27.89 -39.12 -5.21
CA ALA A 76 28.63 -39.24 -6.46
C ALA A 76 30.11 -39.59 -6.22
N GLY A 77 30.72 -39.06 -5.16
CA GLY A 77 32.08 -39.41 -4.74
C GLY A 77 32.20 -40.88 -4.33
N PHE A 78 31.22 -41.41 -3.58
CA PHE A 78 31.19 -42.82 -3.22
C PHE A 78 31.06 -43.73 -4.45
N VAL A 79 30.13 -43.40 -5.36
CA VAL A 79 29.97 -44.16 -6.63
C VAL A 79 31.24 -44.07 -7.47
N TYR A 80 31.89 -42.90 -7.54
CA TYR A 80 33.14 -42.74 -8.27
C TYR A 80 34.25 -43.66 -7.77
N LEU A 81 34.42 -43.76 -6.44
CA LEU A 81 35.46 -44.59 -5.82
C LEU A 81 35.17 -46.10 -5.93
N THR A 82 33.91 -46.50 -5.94
CA THR A 82 33.49 -47.92 -5.98
C THR A 82 33.30 -48.47 -7.39
N SER A 83 33.24 -47.61 -8.42
CA SER A 83 32.93 -48.00 -9.81
C SER A 83 34.15 -48.38 -10.67
N SER A 84 35.26 -48.82 -10.07
CA SER A 84 36.55 -49.08 -10.75
C SER A 84 36.48 -50.06 -11.93
N VAL A 85 35.38 -50.84 -12.06
CA VAL A 85 35.21 -51.89 -13.08
C VAL A 85 34.03 -51.60 -14.03
N ASN A 86 33.22 -50.56 -13.78
CA ASN A 86 32.05 -50.22 -14.61
C ASN A 86 32.19 -48.81 -15.23
N PRO A 87 32.54 -48.70 -16.53
CA PRO A 87 32.69 -47.41 -17.22
C PRO A 87 31.43 -46.54 -17.23
N SER A 88 30.24 -47.16 -17.26
CA SER A 88 28.97 -46.41 -17.26
C SER A 88 28.71 -45.74 -15.91
N ALA A 89 28.93 -46.45 -14.81
CA ALA A 89 28.78 -45.90 -13.46
C ALA A 89 29.83 -44.81 -13.17
N LEU A 90 31.04 -44.97 -13.72
CA LEU A 90 32.09 -43.94 -13.65
C LEU A 90 31.68 -42.66 -14.39
N SER A 91 31.09 -42.78 -15.59
CA SER A 91 30.58 -41.64 -16.35
C SER A 91 29.45 -40.92 -15.61
N GLU A 92 28.50 -41.68 -15.06
CA GLU A 92 27.36 -41.12 -14.31
C GLU A 92 27.80 -40.35 -13.06
N ALA A 93 28.79 -40.88 -12.33
CA ALA A 93 29.36 -40.18 -11.18
C ALA A 93 30.00 -38.84 -11.58
N ARG A 94 30.73 -38.78 -12.71
CA ARG A 94 31.33 -37.55 -13.24
C ARG A 94 30.29 -36.52 -13.67
N ASP A 95 29.24 -36.97 -14.34
CA ASP A 95 28.13 -36.10 -14.76
C ASP A 95 27.42 -35.49 -13.54
N ARG A 96 27.22 -36.30 -12.48
CA ARG A 96 26.59 -35.84 -11.24
C ARG A 96 27.46 -34.86 -10.46
N ILE A 97 28.77 -35.10 -10.39
CA ILE A 97 29.74 -34.15 -9.79
C ILE A 97 29.70 -32.83 -10.56
N SER A 98 29.79 -32.87 -11.89
CA SER A 98 29.76 -31.67 -12.74
C SER A 98 28.46 -30.88 -12.56
N SER A 99 27.32 -31.58 -12.52
CA SER A 99 26.01 -30.96 -12.32
C SER A 99 25.88 -30.32 -10.93
N SER A 100 26.40 -30.97 -9.89
CA SER A 100 26.40 -30.41 -8.53
C SER A 100 27.32 -29.18 -8.41
N LEU A 101 28.47 -29.16 -9.08
CA LEU A 101 29.36 -27.99 -9.12
C LEU A 101 28.74 -26.81 -9.88
N ILE A 102 28.05 -27.06 -10.99
CA ILE A 102 27.31 -26.03 -11.72
C ILE A 102 26.17 -25.48 -10.86
N GLY A 103 25.42 -26.34 -10.18
CA GLY A 103 24.36 -25.91 -9.25
C GLY A 103 24.90 -25.05 -8.11
N LEU A 104 26.03 -25.43 -7.53
CA LEU A 104 26.72 -24.63 -6.50
C LEU A 104 27.17 -23.26 -7.05
N ALA A 105 27.74 -23.25 -8.26
CA ALA A 105 28.16 -22.01 -8.92
C ALA A 105 26.96 -21.08 -9.15
N ILE A 106 25.80 -21.60 -9.58
CA ILE A 106 24.57 -20.80 -9.76
C ILE A 106 24.12 -20.18 -8.43
N ILE A 107 24.11 -20.94 -7.33
CA ILE A 107 23.71 -20.43 -6.01
C ILE A 107 24.67 -19.32 -5.54
N LEU A 108 25.98 -19.54 -5.66
CA LEU A 108 27.00 -18.55 -5.31
C LEU A 108 26.93 -17.31 -6.21
N SER A 109 26.74 -17.48 -7.51
CA SER A 109 26.57 -16.38 -8.46
C SER A 109 25.29 -15.60 -8.18
N SER A 110 24.18 -16.26 -7.83
CA SER A 110 22.95 -15.57 -7.41
C SER A 110 23.20 -14.70 -6.19
N TYR A 111 23.84 -15.24 -5.16
CA TYR A 111 24.24 -14.46 -3.98
C TYR A 111 25.16 -13.29 -4.33
N LEU A 112 26.18 -13.52 -5.16
CA LEU A 112 27.10 -12.46 -5.60
C LEU A 112 26.38 -11.37 -6.41
N ILE A 113 25.48 -11.73 -7.33
CA ILE A 113 24.69 -10.75 -8.10
C ILE A 113 23.83 -9.91 -7.16
N LEU A 114 23.11 -10.52 -6.21
CA LEU A 114 22.30 -9.77 -5.24
C LEU A 114 23.16 -8.82 -4.39
N THR A 115 24.30 -9.28 -3.87
CA THR A 115 25.22 -8.45 -3.08
C THR A 115 25.91 -7.35 -3.90
N THR A 116 26.19 -7.57 -5.18
CA THR A 116 26.93 -6.61 -6.04
C THR A 116 26.02 -5.54 -6.62
N VAL A 117 24.82 -5.92 -7.07
CA VAL A 117 23.85 -4.98 -7.67
C VAL A 117 23.22 -4.11 -6.58
N ASN A 118 22.91 -4.69 -5.42
CA ASN A 118 22.44 -3.92 -4.28
C ASN A 118 22.77 -4.61 -2.94
N PRO A 119 23.85 -4.21 -2.25
CA PRO A 119 24.23 -4.81 -0.96
C PRO A 119 23.14 -4.66 0.11
N GLN A 120 22.20 -3.71 -0.04
CA GLN A 120 21.08 -3.51 0.86
C GLN A 120 20.02 -4.63 0.77
N LEU A 121 20.00 -5.44 -0.29
CA LEU A 121 19.09 -6.59 -0.40
C LEU A 121 19.53 -7.80 0.44
N THR A 122 20.82 -7.88 0.79
CA THR A 122 21.36 -8.92 1.68
C THR A 122 21.49 -8.43 3.12
N ILE A 123 21.78 -7.14 3.29
CA ILE A 123 21.63 -6.41 4.55
C ILE A 123 20.23 -5.75 4.58
N LEU A 124 19.16 -6.53 4.55
CA LEU A 124 17.90 -6.05 5.12
C LEU A 124 18.05 -6.05 6.64
N GLY A 125 18.71 -5.01 7.12
CA GLY A 125 18.49 -4.41 8.42
C GLY A 125 17.84 -3.07 8.12
N VAL A 126 16.54 -3.07 7.86
CA VAL A 126 15.77 -1.83 7.85
C VAL A 126 15.61 -1.43 9.31
N GLY A 127 16.66 -0.85 9.88
CA GLY A 127 16.62 -0.17 11.17
C GLY A 127 15.85 1.14 11.07
N LEU A 128 14.64 1.11 10.50
CA LEU A 128 13.72 2.22 10.45
C LEU A 128 12.31 1.72 10.78
N SER A 129 12.16 1.11 11.95
CA SER A 129 11.03 1.54 12.77
C SER A 129 11.48 2.86 13.40
N ALA A 130 11.40 3.96 12.64
CA ALA A 130 11.31 5.26 13.27
C ALA A 130 10.00 5.22 14.06
N LYS A 131 10.06 4.81 15.33
CA LYS A 131 8.90 4.86 16.20
C LYS A 131 8.58 6.33 16.40
N TRP A 132 7.57 6.82 15.70
CA TRP A 132 7.07 8.17 15.91
C TRP A 132 6.52 8.26 17.33
N GLY A 133 6.74 9.42 17.95
CA GLY A 133 6.43 9.65 19.35
C GLY A 133 7.13 10.90 19.84
N ILE A 134 7.39 10.94 21.13
CA ILE A 134 8.06 12.06 21.80
C ILE A 134 9.10 11.57 22.78
N VAL A 135 9.99 12.46 23.18
CA VAL A 135 10.91 12.28 24.29
C VAL A 135 10.71 13.44 25.25
N LEU A 136 10.34 13.14 26.49
CA LEU A 136 10.26 14.12 27.55
C LEU A 136 11.64 14.30 28.18
N TYR A 137 11.99 15.54 28.51
CA TYR A 137 13.24 15.89 29.17
C TYR A 137 12.98 16.65 30.48
N ASP A 138 13.80 16.39 31.49
CA ASP A 138 13.71 17.07 32.80
C ASP A 138 14.45 18.42 32.87
N ALA A 139 15.20 18.77 31.82
CA ALA A 139 15.85 20.05 31.65
C ALA A 139 15.39 20.76 30.37
N SER A 140 15.82 22.02 30.20
CA SER A 140 15.53 22.79 28.99
C SER A 140 16.29 22.26 27.77
N SER A 141 15.86 22.67 26.59
CA SER A 141 16.54 22.46 25.31
C SER A 141 16.77 20.99 24.96
N CYS A 142 15.82 20.13 25.36
CA CYS A 142 15.80 18.70 25.11
C CYS A 142 17.09 17.99 25.55
N SER A 143 17.50 18.29 26.78
CA SER A 143 18.71 17.79 27.45
C SER A 143 18.39 17.23 28.84
N GLY A 144 19.33 16.54 29.46
CA GLY A 144 19.14 15.95 30.80
C GLY A 144 18.62 14.51 30.76
N ASN A 145 17.94 14.10 31.82
CA ASN A 145 17.29 12.79 31.87
C ASN A 145 16.06 12.79 30.97
N PHE A 146 15.71 11.63 30.43
CA PHE A 146 14.66 11.55 29.44
C PHE A 146 13.74 10.32 29.60
N LYS A 147 12.51 10.46 29.10
CA LYS A 147 11.54 9.36 28.96
C LYS A 147 10.95 9.35 27.56
N GLU A 148 11.14 8.27 26.83
CA GLU A 148 10.55 8.08 25.51
C GLU A 148 9.10 7.61 25.62
N ILE A 149 8.22 8.22 24.82
CA ILE A 149 6.80 7.91 24.79
C ILE A 149 6.39 7.73 23.33
N THR A 150 5.73 6.62 23.02
CA THR A 150 5.34 6.27 21.64
C THR A 150 3.83 6.12 21.46
N THR A 151 3.07 6.19 22.55
CA THR A 151 1.62 6.05 22.57
C THR A 151 1.02 6.96 23.64
N ASN A 152 -0.31 7.04 23.71
CA ASN A 152 -1.00 7.66 24.84
C ASN A 152 -0.51 7.01 26.15
N THR A 153 -0.15 7.85 27.14
CA THR A 153 0.39 7.42 28.42
C THR A 153 -0.50 7.93 29.56
N PRO A 154 -1.25 7.06 30.25
CA PRO A 154 -2.22 7.46 31.27
C PRO A 154 -1.56 7.86 32.59
N ASP A 155 -0.32 7.44 32.83
CA ASP A 155 0.49 7.89 33.96
C ASP A 155 1.95 7.95 33.53
N LEU A 156 2.59 9.11 33.71
CA LEU A 156 4.02 9.29 33.45
C LEU A 156 4.89 8.67 34.54
N GLU A 157 4.27 8.17 35.62
CA GLU A 157 4.90 7.57 36.78
C GLU A 157 5.80 8.56 37.55
N ASP A 158 6.14 8.22 38.79
CA ASP A 158 6.88 9.11 39.70
C ASP A 158 8.22 9.60 39.13
N ASP A 159 8.80 8.86 38.18
CA ASP A 159 10.05 9.23 37.54
C ASP A 159 9.93 10.48 36.67
N PHE A 160 8.76 10.77 36.09
CA PHE A 160 8.56 11.92 35.21
C PHE A 160 7.32 12.79 35.52
N ASN A 161 6.50 12.39 36.49
CA ASN A 161 5.39 13.20 37.00
C ASN A 161 5.90 14.58 37.45
N ASP A 162 5.36 15.63 36.82
CA ASP A 162 5.64 17.05 37.08
C ASP A 162 7.11 17.49 36.87
N LYS A 163 7.92 16.66 36.18
CA LYS A 163 9.34 16.95 35.93
C LYS A 163 9.65 17.42 34.51
N THR A 164 8.70 17.32 33.58
CA THR A 164 8.91 17.72 32.18
C THR A 164 9.24 19.20 32.06
N ARG A 165 10.37 19.52 31.42
CA ARG A 165 10.81 20.90 31.12
C ARG A 165 10.95 21.17 29.63
N SER A 166 11.25 20.15 28.83
CA SER A 166 11.21 20.26 27.38
C SER A 166 10.78 18.95 26.73
N ILE A 167 10.29 19.03 25.49
CA ILE A 167 9.73 17.91 24.75
C ILE A 167 10.35 17.89 23.36
N GLU A 168 10.93 16.75 23.00
CA GLU A 168 11.42 16.47 21.65
C GLU A 168 10.39 15.64 20.89
N PHE A 169 10.03 16.08 19.69
CA PHE A 169 9.17 15.32 18.78
C PHE A 169 10.03 14.43 17.89
N LYS A 170 9.70 13.12 17.88
CA LYS A 170 10.26 12.13 16.96
C LYS A 170 9.38 11.92 15.71
N ALA A 171 8.43 12.82 15.49
CA ALA A 171 7.55 12.88 14.34
C ALA A 171 7.82 14.17 13.54
N PRO A 172 7.53 14.21 12.23
CA PRO A 172 7.66 15.43 11.45
C PRO A 172 6.87 16.60 12.07
N LYS A 173 7.40 17.81 11.93
CA LYS A 173 6.79 19.02 12.46
C LYS A 173 5.36 19.20 11.93
N GLY A 174 4.40 19.54 12.80
CA GLY A 174 2.97 19.71 12.47
C GLY A 174 2.15 18.43 12.44
N THR A 175 2.76 17.24 12.57
CA THR A 175 2.06 15.96 12.43
C THR A 175 1.58 15.34 13.74
N LEU A 176 2.13 15.78 14.87
CA LEU A 176 1.79 15.29 16.21
C LEU A 176 1.64 16.46 17.17
N ASP A 177 0.46 16.59 17.75
CA ASP A 177 0.20 17.45 18.91
C ASP A 177 0.07 16.59 20.16
N LEU A 178 0.21 17.22 21.31
CA LEU A 178 0.03 16.60 22.62
C LEU A 178 -1.02 17.36 23.41
N GLU A 179 -1.84 16.60 24.13
CA GLU A 179 -2.61 17.10 25.27
C GLU A 179 -1.93 16.59 26.53
N VAL A 180 -1.36 17.50 27.31
CA VAL A 180 -0.66 17.20 28.57
C VAL A 180 -1.57 17.56 29.73
N TYR A 181 -1.87 16.58 30.56
CA TYR A 181 -2.82 16.70 31.66
C TYR A 181 -2.08 16.76 33.02
N PRO A 182 -2.63 17.53 33.98
CA PRO A 182 -2.06 17.66 35.32
C PRO A 182 -2.30 16.42 36.21
N GLN A 183 -3.22 15.53 35.83
CA GLN A 183 -3.56 14.29 36.54
C GLN A 183 -3.32 13.06 35.66
N THR A 184 -3.36 11.88 36.28
CA THR A 184 -3.39 10.60 35.57
C THR A 184 -4.72 10.40 34.84
N ASP A 185 -4.74 9.46 33.90
CA ASP A 185 -5.94 8.98 33.20
C ASP A 185 -6.69 10.04 32.38
N TYR A 186 -5.98 11.07 31.90
CA TYR A 186 -6.49 12.09 30.97
C TYR A 186 -7.71 12.86 31.46
N LYS A 187 -7.84 13.10 32.77
CA LYS A 187 -9.01 13.78 33.37
C LYS A 187 -9.23 15.18 32.80
N PRO A 188 -10.23 15.38 31.92
CA PRO A 188 -10.43 16.66 31.23
C PRO A 188 -10.99 17.76 32.14
N GLU A 189 -11.64 17.41 33.25
CA GLU A 189 -12.20 18.36 34.23
C GLU A 189 -11.18 19.33 34.82
N ASP A 190 -9.91 18.94 34.89
CA ASP A 190 -8.81 19.75 35.43
C ASP A 190 -8.10 20.58 34.34
N GLY A 191 -8.56 20.50 33.10
CA GLY A 191 -7.95 21.12 31.93
C GLY A 191 -6.68 20.40 31.45
N PHE A 192 -6.20 20.81 30.28
CA PHE A 192 -4.96 20.30 29.70
C PHE A 192 -4.20 21.41 28.97
N VAL A 193 -2.88 21.25 28.85
CA VAL A 193 -2.03 22.10 28.03
C VAL A 193 -1.85 21.44 26.67
N ARG A 194 -2.22 22.15 25.60
CA ARG A 194 -1.99 21.68 24.24
C ARG A 194 -0.62 22.13 23.75
N VAL A 195 0.21 21.15 23.38
CA VAL A 195 1.56 21.38 22.84
C VAL A 195 1.55 20.98 21.37
N LYS A 196 1.75 21.95 20.47
CA LYS A 196 1.78 21.68 19.04
C LYS A 196 3.22 21.47 18.57
N SER A 197 3.46 20.43 17.79
CA SER A 197 4.79 20.24 17.18
C SER A 197 5.16 21.38 16.23
N GLU A 198 4.18 22.08 15.65
CA GLU A 198 4.39 23.25 14.81
C GLU A 198 5.08 24.43 15.53
N ASP A 199 4.95 24.52 16.85
CA ASP A 199 5.59 25.56 17.64
C ASP A 199 7.03 25.19 18.04
N ALA A 200 7.45 23.94 17.80
CA ALA A 200 8.78 23.45 18.15
C ALA A 200 9.88 24.01 17.22
N THR A 201 11.06 24.25 17.77
CA THR A 201 12.24 24.76 17.06
C THR A 201 13.27 23.66 16.89
N ASP A 202 14.14 23.80 15.88
CA ASP A 202 15.29 22.92 15.75
C ASP A 202 16.37 23.34 16.75
N ILE A 203 16.69 22.45 17.70
CA ILE A 203 17.79 22.62 18.64
C ILE A 203 18.75 21.44 18.44
N SER A 204 19.86 21.70 17.75
CA SER A 204 20.91 20.68 17.49
C SER A 204 20.40 19.43 16.76
N GLY A 205 19.49 19.59 15.80
CA GLY A 205 18.90 18.50 15.01
C GLY A 205 17.70 17.83 15.69
N LYS A 206 17.17 18.43 16.76
CA LYS A 206 15.99 17.95 17.49
C LYS A 206 14.83 18.92 17.33
N ILE A 207 13.66 18.41 16.99
CA ILE A 207 12.41 19.20 16.97
C ILE A 207 11.96 19.36 18.43
N CYS A 208 12.38 20.45 19.07
CA CYS A 208 12.28 20.64 20.52
C CYS A 208 11.38 21.81 20.89
N ILE A 209 10.63 21.69 21.98
CA ILE A 209 9.84 22.77 22.58
C ILE A 209 10.04 22.83 24.08
N GLU A 210 10.15 24.04 24.63
CA GLU A 210 10.18 24.27 26.07
C GLU A 210 8.77 24.09 26.65
N PHE A 211 8.65 23.30 27.70
CA PHE A 211 7.40 23.03 28.38
C PHE A 211 7.35 23.80 29.70
N SER A 212 6.41 24.74 29.78
CA SER A 212 6.35 25.71 30.89
C SER A 212 5.27 25.40 31.93
N ALA A 213 4.49 24.32 31.76
CA ALA A 213 3.46 23.98 32.75
C ALA A 213 4.09 23.39 34.01
N SER A 214 3.49 23.67 35.16
CA SER A 214 3.96 23.17 36.46
C SER A 214 3.59 21.71 36.73
N SER A 215 2.70 21.13 35.93
CA SER A 215 2.24 19.75 36.10
C SER A 215 2.14 19.03 34.75
N SER A 216 2.55 17.77 34.78
CA SER A 216 2.53 16.84 33.65
C SER A 216 2.48 15.44 34.21
N ARG A 217 1.32 14.78 34.14
CA ARG A 217 1.12 13.43 34.69
C ARG A 217 0.53 12.43 33.72
N SER A 218 -0.21 12.89 32.72
CA SER A 218 -0.61 12.04 31.60
C SER A 218 -0.55 12.78 30.28
N ILE A 219 -0.32 12.06 29.19
CA ILE A 219 -0.12 12.62 27.85
C ILE A 219 -0.94 11.84 26.84
N LYS A 220 -1.74 12.56 26.06
CA LYS A 220 -2.51 12.02 24.94
C LYS A 220 -1.97 12.58 23.64
N PHE A 221 -1.71 11.68 22.68
CA PHE A 221 -1.27 12.03 21.35
C PHE A 221 -2.46 12.43 20.50
N VAL A 222 -2.31 13.51 19.75
CA VAL A 222 -3.28 13.97 18.76
C VAL A 222 -2.59 14.07 17.41
N TRP A 223 -2.78 13.05 16.58
CA TRP A 223 -2.15 12.95 15.27
C TRP A 223 -2.85 13.86 14.24
N ASN A 224 -2.05 14.69 13.59
CA ASN A 224 -2.44 15.63 12.55
C ASN A 224 -1.76 15.26 11.21
N LEU A 225 -1.88 14.01 10.80
CA LEU A 225 -1.22 13.53 9.57
C LEU A 225 -1.84 14.18 8.32
N PRO A 226 -1.06 14.60 7.32
CA PRO A 226 -1.63 15.02 6.05
C PRO A 226 -2.30 13.83 5.34
N GLY A 227 -3.48 14.04 4.76
CA GLY A 227 -4.21 13.03 4.02
C GLY A 227 -5.72 13.17 4.08
N VAL A 228 -6.41 12.05 3.85
CA VAL A 228 -7.87 11.97 3.76
C VAL A 228 -8.45 11.55 5.12
N TYR A 229 -9.46 12.29 5.58
CA TYR A 229 -10.17 12.02 6.82
C TYR A 229 -11.65 11.83 6.55
N LEU A 230 -12.19 10.74 7.07
CA LEU A 230 -13.63 10.46 7.10
C LEU A 230 -14.17 10.73 8.50
N ILE A 231 -15.35 11.32 8.60
CA ILE A 231 -15.97 11.68 9.86
C ILE A 231 -17.37 11.08 9.90
N ASN A 232 -17.68 10.41 11.02
CA ASN A 232 -19.00 9.86 11.27
C ASN A 232 -19.94 10.84 12.00
N ASN A 233 -21.18 10.42 12.21
CA ASN A 233 -22.22 11.18 12.92
C ASN A 233 -21.90 11.53 14.38
N GLN A 234 -20.96 10.82 15.00
CA GLN A 234 -20.48 11.09 16.35
C GLN A 234 -19.29 12.06 16.37
N GLY A 235 -18.82 12.52 15.20
CA GLY A 235 -17.63 13.35 15.07
C GLY A 235 -16.31 12.57 15.21
N LEU A 236 -16.35 11.23 15.16
CA LEU A 236 -15.14 10.41 15.18
C LEU A 236 -14.45 10.51 13.81
N GLU A 237 -13.15 10.82 13.82
CA GLU A 237 -12.33 10.90 12.61
C GLU A 237 -11.62 9.56 12.33
N LYS A 238 -11.61 9.14 11.07
CA LYS A 238 -10.80 8.03 10.55
C LYS A 238 -9.85 8.56 9.49
N PHE A 239 -8.56 8.46 9.77
CA PHE A 239 -7.49 8.76 8.83
C PHE A 239 -7.29 7.62 7.83
N LEU A 240 -7.18 7.96 6.55
CA LEU A 240 -6.92 7.04 5.45
C LEU A 240 -5.55 7.35 4.83
N PRO A 241 -4.49 6.57 5.13
CA PRO A 241 -3.16 6.79 4.58
C PRO A 241 -2.99 6.31 3.13
N ALA A 242 -3.90 5.45 2.67
CA ALA A 242 -3.89 4.84 1.34
C ALA A 242 -5.29 4.28 1.02
N ASP A 243 -5.42 3.73 -0.18
CA ASP A 243 -6.63 3.04 -0.63
C ASP A 243 -7.08 1.99 0.38
N THR A 244 -8.38 1.97 0.66
CA THR A 244 -8.96 1.17 1.73
C THR A 244 -10.13 0.37 1.17
N ALA A 245 -9.95 -0.94 1.02
CA ALA A 245 -10.95 -1.86 0.49
C ALA A 245 -12.15 -2.09 1.42
N THR A 246 -11.98 -1.87 2.73
CA THR A 246 -13.04 -1.98 3.74
C THR A 246 -12.86 -0.98 4.87
N LEU A 247 -13.94 -0.30 5.25
CA LEU A 247 -13.92 0.68 6.33
C LEU A 247 -14.09 0.10 7.74
N GLY A 248 -14.33 -1.22 7.88
CA GLY A 248 -14.47 -1.88 9.18
C GLY A 248 -15.55 -1.21 10.04
N ASP A 249 -15.20 -0.76 11.24
CA ASP A 249 -16.17 -0.11 12.16
C ASP A 249 -16.78 1.20 11.62
N PHE A 250 -16.19 1.79 10.58
CA PHE A 250 -16.69 3.00 9.89
C PHE A 250 -17.59 2.71 8.69
N ASP A 251 -17.76 1.42 8.34
CA ASP A 251 -18.59 0.99 7.22
C ASP A 251 -20.02 1.54 7.34
N ASN A 252 -20.50 2.20 6.27
CA ASN A 252 -21.82 2.83 6.19
C ASN A 252 -22.12 3.88 7.28
N LYS A 253 -21.08 4.47 7.88
CA LYS A 253 -21.22 5.50 8.93
C LYS A 253 -20.59 6.83 8.56
N VAL A 254 -20.13 6.99 7.33
CA VAL A 254 -19.41 8.19 6.88
C VAL A 254 -20.42 9.28 6.54
N GLU A 255 -20.30 10.44 7.17
CA GLU A 255 -21.14 11.60 6.89
C GLU A 255 -20.39 12.76 6.25
N LYS A 256 -19.13 12.97 6.66
CA LYS A 256 -18.32 14.09 6.21
C LYS A 256 -16.92 13.64 5.80
N ILE A 257 -16.33 14.39 4.89
CA ILE A 257 -14.95 14.22 4.44
C ILE A 257 -14.18 15.53 4.63
N ARG A 258 -12.89 15.41 4.94
CA ARG A 258 -11.95 16.52 5.01
C ARG A 258 -10.60 16.11 4.46
N PHE A 259 -9.92 17.05 3.83
CA PHE A 259 -8.52 16.90 3.42
C PHE A 259 -7.63 17.75 4.31
N ARG A 260 -6.59 17.13 4.88
CA ARG A 260 -5.49 17.84 5.53
C ARG A 260 -4.33 17.88 4.56
N ASN A 261 -4.22 18.99 3.83
CA ASN A 261 -3.20 19.17 2.81
C ASN A 261 -1.86 19.59 3.42
N THR A 262 -0.82 19.57 2.59
CA THR A 262 0.43 20.29 2.86
C THR A 262 0.59 21.41 1.83
N GLU A 263 1.65 22.21 1.95
CA GLU A 263 2.00 23.23 0.96
C GLU A 263 2.12 22.63 -0.45
N ASN A 264 2.77 21.46 -0.55
CA ASN A 264 3.07 20.85 -1.83
C ASN A 264 2.07 19.77 -2.22
N VAL A 265 1.58 18.97 -1.29
CA VAL A 265 0.72 17.79 -1.55
C VAL A 265 -0.72 18.12 -1.21
N LYS A 266 -1.60 18.00 -2.21
CA LYS A 266 -3.05 18.10 -2.05
C LYS A 266 -3.67 16.71 -2.16
N PHE A 267 -4.84 16.50 -1.56
CA PHE A 267 -5.51 15.20 -1.54
C PHE A 267 -6.87 15.23 -2.24
N GLY A 268 -7.24 14.06 -2.74
CA GLY A 268 -8.56 13.73 -3.24
C GLY A 268 -8.93 12.30 -2.84
N ALA A 269 -10.20 11.97 -2.97
CA ALA A 269 -10.72 10.66 -2.68
C ALA A 269 -11.91 10.30 -3.60
N VAL A 270 -12.00 9.03 -3.97
CA VAL A 270 -13.20 8.42 -4.55
C VAL A 270 -13.83 7.56 -3.48
N LEU A 271 -15.03 7.92 -3.05
CA LEU A 271 -15.80 7.14 -2.07
C LEU A 271 -16.69 6.15 -2.81
N HIS A 272 -16.73 4.90 -2.37
CA HIS A 272 -17.46 3.81 -3.02
C HIS A 272 -18.53 3.23 -2.11
N GLU A 273 -19.68 2.89 -2.69
CA GLU A 273 -20.86 2.36 -2.00
C GLU A 273 -20.62 0.99 -1.37
N HIS A 274 -19.80 0.15 -2.00
CA HIS A 274 -19.52 -1.21 -1.55
C HIS A 274 -18.04 -1.40 -1.23
N GLN A 275 -17.73 -2.53 -0.58
CA GLN A 275 -16.35 -2.96 -0.33
C GLN A 275 -15.65 -3.27 -1.67
N ASP A 276 -14.32 -3.31 -1.63
CA ASP A 276 -13.49 -3.63 -2.80
C ASP A 276 -13.72 -2.71 -4.02
N TRP A 277 -13.99 -1.42 -3.74
CA TRP A 277 -14.17 -0.35 -4.73
C TRP A 277 -15.28 -0.63 -5.75
N GLN A 278 -16.41 -1.15 -5.26
CA GLN A 278 -17.57 -1.51 -6.09
C GLN A 278 -18.77 -0.57 -5.85
N GLY A 279 -19.72 -0.61 -6.78
CA GLY A 279 -21.00 0.09 -6.68
C GLY A 279 -20.94 1.51 -7.22
N LYS A 280 -21.82 2.38 -6.70
CA LYS A 280 -21.77 3.81 -7.01
C LYS A 280 -20.54 4.44 -6.36
N CYS A 281 -20.05 5.52 -6.96
CA CYS A 281 -18.98 6.30 -6.34
C CYS A 281 -19.18 7.80 -6.51
N GLN A 282 -18.47 8.57 -5.69
CA GLN A 282 -18.42 10.02 -5.78
C GLN A 282 -16.99 10.51 -5.59
N VAL A 283 -16.58 11.45 -6.43
CA VAL A 283 -15.22 11.99 -6.46
C VAL A 283 -15.15 13.30 -5.67
N PHE A 284 -14.19 13.38 -4.77
CA PHE A 284 -13.88 14.55 -3.95
C PHE A 284 -12.43 14.97 -4.20
N ALA A 285 -12.19 16.27 -4.30
CA ALA A 285 -10.84 16.82 -4.45
C ALA A 285 -10.70 18.14 -3.70
N SER A 286 -9.49 18.48 -3.27
CA SER A 286 -9.24 19.77 -2.62
C SER A 286 -9.47 20.96 -3.57
N GLN A 287 -10.09 22.05 -3.10
CA GLN A 287 -10.58 23.19 -3.91
C GLN A 287 -9.56 23.85 -4.86
N ASP A 288 -8.26 23.77 -4.57
CA ASP A 288 -7.17 24.36 -5.38
C ASP A 288 -6.31 23.32 -6.11
N SER A 289 -6.75 22.05 -6.14
CA SER A 289 -5.93 20.97 -6.70
C SER A 289 -5.98 20.84 -8.21
N LEU A 290 -6.99 21.42 -8.85
CA LEU A 290 -7.29 21.25 -10.27
C LEU A 290 -7.54 22.60 -10.94
N SER A 291 -7.21 22.70 -12.22
CA SER A 291 -7.07 23.94 -12.97
C SER A 291 -8.39 24.54 -13.49
N GLY A 292 -9.54 23.89 -13.25
CA GLY A 292 -10.87 24.35 -13.67
C GLY A 292 -12.00 24.05 -12.68
N ARG A 293 -13.15 24.74 -12.82
CA ARG A 293 -14.42 24.38 -12.15
C ARG A 293 -14.90 23.04 -12.72
N LEU A 294 -14.49 21.96 -12.09
CA LEU A 294 -14.95 20.62 -12.45
C LEU A 294 -16.33 20.40 -11.82
N GLY A 295 -17.37 20.54 -12.63
CA GLY A 295 -18.67 19.97 -12.28
C GLY A 295 -18.55 18.45 -12.10
N TRP A 296 -19.41 17.84 -11.30
CA TRP A 296 -19.37 16.42 -10.90
C TRP A 296 -18.24 16.00 -9.94
N ILE A 297 -17.17 16.78 -9.78
CA ILE A 297 -16.24 16.63 -8.65
C ILE A 297 -16.69 17.53 -7.51
N THR A 298 -16.79 16.97 -6.31
CA THR A 298 -17.09 17.77 -5.11
C THR A 298 -15.80 18.39 -4.58
N MET A 299 -15.66 19.70 -4.76
CA MET A 299 -14.49 20.44 -4.28
C MET A 299 -14.61 20.72 -2.78
N VAL A 300 -13.64 20.24 -2.01
CA VAL A 300 -13.58 20.40 -0.56
C VAL A 300 -12.60 21.52 -0.22
N PRO A 301 -13.03 22.60 0.45
CA PRO A 301 -12.13 23.66 0.90
C PRO A 301 -11.09 23.12 1.88
N GLU A 302 -9.90 23.73 1.87
CA GLU A 302 -8.82 23.27 2.75
C GLU A 302 -9.21 23.40 4.22
N ASN A 303 -9.00 22.32 4.98
CA ASN A 303 -9.38 22.26 6.38
C ASN A 303 -10.88 22.53 6.64
N GLU A 304 -11.78 22.32 5.68
CA GLU A 304 -13.24 22.33 5.94
C GLU A 304 -13.84 20.93 5.88
N LEU A 305 -14.97 20.77 6.57
CA LEU A 305 -15.76 19.54 6.54
C LEU A 305 -16.77 19.65 5.41
N GLN A 306 -16.75 18.71 4.47
CA GLN A 306 -17.73 18.59 3.41
C GLN A 306 -18.71 17.47 3.71
N GLU A 307 -20.01 17.76 3.68
CA GLU A 307 -21.07 16.75 3.80
C GLU A 307 -21.19 15.91 2.53
N ILE A 308 -21.44 14.61 2.71
CA ILE A 308 -21.63 13.65 1.63
C ILE A 308 -23.13 13.51 1.36
N THR A 309 -23.60 14.05 0.24
CA THR A 309 -25.03 14.12 -0.11
C THR A 309 -25.41 13.36 -1.39
N GLY A 310 -24.43 12.90 -2.19
CA GLY A 310 -24.67 12.30 -3.52
C GLY A 310 -24.62 10.77 -3.58
N LEU A 311 -23.82 10.13 -2.74
CA LEU A 311 -23.89 8.69 -2.50
C LEU A 311 -25.07 8.40 -1.58
N VAL A 312 -25.97 7.48 -1.99
CA VAL A 312 -27.23 7.15 -1.30
C VAL A 312 -27.03 7.11 0.22
N GLU A 313 -27.40 8.20 0.89
CA GLU A 313 -27.42 8.43 2.33
C GLU A 313 -26.30 7.72 3.13
N GLY A 314 -25.03 8.08 2.89
CA GLY A 314 -23.92 7.73 3.80
C GLY A 314 -23.42 6.29 3.72
N LYS A 315 -23.85 5.53 2.70
CA LYS A 315 -23.29 4.20 2.42
C LYS A 315 -21.94 4.33 1.74
N VAL A 316 -20.88 4.41 2.55
CA VAL A 316 -19.49 4.33 2.09
C VAL A 316 -18.87 3.10 2.75
N SER A 317 -18.27 2.24 1.93
CA SER A 317 -17.69 0.98 2.38
C SER A 317 -16.22 0.81 1.97
N SER A 318 -15.78 1.50 0.92
CA SER A 318 -14.38 1.55 0.51
C SER A 318 -14.01 2.91 -0.10
N VAL A 319 -12.70 3.18 -0.17
CA VAL A 319 -12.17 4.48 -0.60
C VAL A 319 -10.92 4.31 -1.43
N THR A 320 -10.85 5.01 -2.56
CA THR A 320 -9.61 5.25 -3.29
C THR A 320 -9.09 6.64 -2.91
N THR A 321 -7.83 6.76 -2.58
CA THR A 321 -7.16 8.01 -2.24
C THR A 321 -6.20 8.41 -3.36
N PHE A 322 -6.10 9.69 -3.67
CA PHE A 322 -5.17 10.17 -4.69
C PHE A 322 -4.61 11.56 -4.35
N SER A 323 -3.49 11.91 -4.97
CA SER A 323 -2.85 13.22 -4.83
C SER A 323 -2.97 13.98 -6.16
N PRO A 324 -4.04 14.77 -6.37
CA PRO A 324 -4.23 15.52 -7.62
C PRO A 324 -3.13 16.57 -7.84
N VAL A 325 -2.81 16.83 -9.11
CA VAL A 325 -1.98 17.96 -9.53
C VAL A 325 -2.61 18.69 -10.72
N PRO A 326 -2.33 19.99 -10.89
CA PRO A 326 -2.74 20.71 -12.09
C PRO A 326 -2.13 20.07 -13.35
N THR A 327 -2.84 20.14 -14.48
CA THR A 327 -2.35 19.66 -15.79
C THR A 327 -0.94 20.15 -16.15
N SER A 328 -0.55 21.36 -15.73
CA SER A 328 0.81 21.89 -15.98
C SER A 328 1.94 21.11 -15.29
N GLN A 329 1.62 20.32 -14.26
CA GLN A 329 2.53 19.43 -13.52
C GLN A 329 2.32 17.96 -13.86
N ALA A 330 1.39 17.63 -14.76
CA ALA A 330 1.09 16.25 -15.12
C ALA A 330 2.28 15.59 -15.84
N ILE A 331 2.57 14.34 -15.48
CA ILE A 331 3.64 13.54 -16.08
C ILE A 331 2.99 12.51 -16.99
N GLY A 332 3.34 12.52 -18.28
CA GLY A 332 2.96 11.51 -19.25
C GLY A 332 2.08 12.00 -20.40
N GLY A 333 1.60 11.03 -21.19
CA GLY A 333 0.76 11.23 -22.37
C GLY A 333 -0.69 11.55 -22.04
N GLY A 334 -1.23 11.03 -20.93
CA GLY A 334 -2.65 11.12 -20.57
C GLY A 334 -3.36 9.77 -20.64
N VAL A 335 -4.68 9.81 -20.72
CA VAL A 335 -5.56 8.63 -20.78
C VAL A 335 -6.18 8.53 -22.17
N THR A 336 -6.02 7.39 -22.83
CA THR A 336 -6.58 7.12 -24.17
C THR A 336 -7.49 5.90 -24.11
N PHE A 337 -8.69 6.02 -24.65
CA PHE A 337 -9.64 4.92 -24.80
C PHE A 337 -9.58 4.34 -26.20
N TYR A 338 -9.89 3.06 -26.34
CA TYR A 338 -9.78 2.33 -27.60
C TYR A 338 -11.03 1.51 -27.88
N GLU A 339 -11.38 1.44 -29.17
CA GLU A 339 -12.53 0.71 -29.68
C GLU A 339 -12.39 -0.80 -29.50
N HIS A 340 -11.17 -1.33 -29.65
CA HIS A 340 -10.88 -2.76 -29.52
C HIS A 340 -9.98 -3.07 -28.33
N ASN A 341 -10.04 -4.33 -27.90
CA ASN A 341 -9.14 -4.90 -26.91
C ASN A 341 -7.67 -4.71 -27.32
N ASP A 342 -6.79 -4.78 -26.33
CA ASP A 342 -5.34 -4.67 -26.51
C ASP A 342 -4.93 -3.36 -27.21
N PHE A 343 -5.68 -2.28 -26.96
CA PHE A 343 -5.42 -0.93 -27.47
C PHE A 343 -5.50 -0.83 -29.00
N GLY A 344 -6.40 -1.59 -29.62
CA GLY A 344 -6.63 -1.60 -31.06
C GLY A 344 -7.83 -0.74 -31.49
N GLY A 345 -8.03 -0.61 -32.80
CA GLY A 345 -9.17 0.14 -33.36
C GLY A 345 -9.00 1.65 -33.30
N GLU A 346 -10.12 2.37 -33.38
CA GLU A 346 -10.12 3.83 -33.20
C GLU A 346 -9.75 4.19 -31.76
N SER A 347 -9.07 5.33 -31.58
CA SER A 347 -8.58 5.80 -30.29
C SER A 347 -9.07 7.20 -29.98
N PHE A 348 -9.44 7.44 -28.72
CA PHE A 348 -10.00 8.70 -28.26
C PHE A 348 -9.20 9.23 -27.06
N GLY A 349 -8.68 10.45 -27.21
CA GLY A 349 -7.71 11.05 -26.29
C GLY A 349 -6.40 11.41 -27.01
N PRO A 350 -5.30 11.64 -26.27
CA PRO A 350 -5.18 11.48 -24.83
C PRO A 350 -5.83 12.61 -24.03
N PHE A 351 -6.61 12.24 -23.03
CA PHE A 351 -7.25 13.13 -22.06
C PHE A 351 -6.33 13.37 -20.87
N LYS A 352 -6.29 14.60 -20.34
CA LYS A 352 -5.34 14.96 -19.27
C LYS A 352 -5.99 15.48 -17.99
N GLU A 353 -7.06 16.26 -18.09
CA GLU A 353 -7.82 16.75 -16.93
C GLU A 353 -9.23 17.14 -17.40
N GLU A 354 -10.11 16.15 -17.50
CA GLU A 354 -11.35 16.28 -18.25
C GLU A 354 -12.50 15.55 -17.57
N ARG A 355 -13.72 16.07 -17.78
CA ARG A 355 -14.98 15.45 -17.41
C ARG A 355 -15.86 15.44 -18.64
N ILE A 356 -16.22 14.26 -19.12
CA ILE A 356 -16.86 14.14 -20.43
C ILE A 356 -17.98 13.13 -20.31
N ASN A 357 -19.16 13.53 -20.81
CA ASN A 357 -20.17 12.56 -21.22
C ASN A 357 -19.72 12.01 -22.58
N VAL A 358 -19.66 10.69 -22.72
CA VAL A 358 -19.11 10.00 -23.91
C VAL A 358 -19.76 10.53 -25.19
N GLY A 359 -21.09 10.68 -25.20
CA GLY A 359 -21.84 11.21 -26.34
C GLY A 359 -21.58 12.69 -26.70
N GLU A 360 -20.80 13.44 -25.93
CA GLU A 360 -20.36 14.80 -26.28
C GLU A 360 -19.13 14.79 -27.21
N VAL A 361 -18.40 13.67 -27.29
CA VAL A 361 -17.23 13.54 -28.15
C VAL A 361 -17.66 12.96 -29.49
N SER A 362 -17.43 13.72 -30.57
CA SER A 362 -17.81 13.29 -31.92
C SER A 362 -17.14 11.96 -32.29
N GLY A 363 -17.95 10.96 -32.63
CA GLY A 363 -17.50 9.62 -33.01
C GLY A 363 -17.18 8.69 -31.83
N PHE A 364 -17.35 9.17 -30.59
CA PHE A 364 -17.15 8.38 -29.38
C PHE A 364 -18.48 7.85 -28.87
N ASP A 365 -18.87 6.66 -29.33
CA ASP A 365 -20.10 6.01 -28.87
C ASP A 365 -19.85 5.20 -27.59
N ASP A 366 -20.84 5.19 -26.70
CA ASP A 366 -20.87 4.48 -25.41
C ASP A 366 -20.62 2.97 -25.54
N ASN A 367 -20.96 2.39 -26.69
CA ASN A 367 -20.84 0.97 -27.01
C ASN A 367 -19.55 0.57 -27.74
N MET A 368 -18.59 1.50 -27.86
CA MET A 368 -17.36 1.25 -28.59
C MET A 368 -16.17 1.00 -27.67
N ILE A 369 -16.19 1.44 -26.41
CA ILE A 369 -14.97 1.49 -25.59
C ILE A 369 -14.69 0.15 -24.92
N THR A 370 -13.56 -0.46 -25.26
CA THR A 370 -13.22 -1.81 -24.78
C THR A 370 -11.83 -1.93 -24.16
N SER A 371 -10.95 -0.94 -24.32
CA SER A 371 -9.70 -0.88 -23.55
C SER A 371 -9.27 0.55 -23.24
N ILE A 372 -8.46 0.71 -22.19
CA ILE A 372 -7.97 2.00 -21.68
C ILE A 372 -6.46 1.95 -21.47
N LYS A 373 -5.76 2.93 -22.02
CA LYS A 373 -4.32 3.12 -21.85
C LYS A 373 -4.04 4.38 -21.05
N ILE A 374 -3.30 4.25 -19.97
CA ILE A 374 -2.88 5.33 -19.08
C ILE A 374 -1.37 5.51 -19.22
N GLU A 375 -0.97 6.59 -19.89
CA GLU A 375 0.43 6.94 -20.08
C GLU A 375 0.79 8.06 -19.11
N GLY A 376 1.36 7.70 -17.95
CA GLY A 376 1.72 8.65 -16.90
C GLY A 376 1.04 8.38 -15.57
N ASN A 377 0.99 9.40 -14.73
CA ASN A 377 0.33 9.34 -13.42
C ASN A 377 -1.04 10.01 -13.52
N TYR A 378 -2.05 9.19 -13.79
CA TYR A 378 -3.44 9.63 -13.89
C TYR A 378 -4.35 8.63 -13.16
N ILE A 379 -5.44 9.16 -12.64
CA ILE A 379 -6.59 8.38 -12.20
C ILE A 379 -7.72 8.64 -13.20
N ALA A 380 -8.29 7.56 -13.73
CA ALA A 380 -9.47 7.58 -14.59
C ALA A 380 -10.63 6.97 -13.82
N VAL A 381 -11.69 7.75 -13.59
CA VAL A 381 -12.92 7.28 -12.96
C VAL A 381 -13.99 7.18 -14.04
N LEU A 382 -14.46 5.97 -14.30
CA LEU A 382 -15.41 5.65 -15.36
C LEU A 382 -16.79 5.43 -14.76
N PHE A 383 -17.85 5.91 -15.41
CA PHE A 383 -19.23 5.90 -14.88
C PHE A 383 -20.21 5.26 -15.86
N GLU A 384 -21.16 4.52 -15.28
CA GLU A 384 -22.21 3.79 -15.98
C GLU A 384 -23.24 4.73 -16.65
N HIS A 385 -23.42 5.92 -16.11
CA HIS A 385 -24.38 6.91 -16.62
C HIS A 385 -23.69 8.25 -16.92
N ALA A 386 -24.39 9.11 -17.63
CA ALA A 386 -23.97 10.49 -17.84
C ALA A 386 -23.86 11.24 -16.50
N ASP A 387 -23.17 12.37 -16.52
CA ASP A 387 -23.03 13.28 -15.38
C ASP A 387 -22.35 12.67 -14.14
N ALA A 388 -21.49 11.67 -14.35
CA ALA A 388 -20.82 10.89 -13.32
C ALA A 388 -21.79 10.21 -12.32
N GLU A 389 -22.91 9.70 -12.84
CA GLU A 389 -23.89 8.94 -12.08
C GLU A 389 -23.76 7.43 -12.31
N GLY A 390 -24.52 6.66 -11.53
CA GLY A 390 -24.54 5.19 -11.64
C GLY A 390 -23.34 4.52 -10.96
N ARG A 391 -23.07 3.27 -11.32
CA ARG A 391 -21.87 2.58 -10.87
C ARG A 391 -20.65 3.23 -11.46
N CYS A 392 -19.53 3.14 -10.74
CA CYS A 392 -18.26 3.63 -11.24
C CYS A 392 -17.14 2.64 -10.99
N GLU A 393 -16.05 2.82 -11.71
CA GLU A 393 -14.81 2.06 -11.52
C GLU A 393 -13.59 2.95 -11.73
N VAL A 394 -12.53 2.68 -10.97
CA VAL A 394 -11.32 3.51 -10.93
C VAL A 394 -10.14 2.75 -11.54
N PHE A 395 -9.49 3.39 -12.51
CA PHE A 395 -8.31 2.87 -13.20
C PHE A 395 -7.11 3.79 -12.96
N THR A 396 -5.99 3.18 -12.58
CA THR A 396 -4.68 3.84 -12.42
C THR A 396 -3.60 3.18 -13.27
N ARG A 397 -3.97 2.16 -14.05
CA ARG A 397 -3.10 1.38 -14.94
C ARG A 397 -3.86 1.06 -16.22
N ASN A 398 -3.11 0.63 -17.23
CA ASN A 398 -3.68 0.13 -18.47
C ASN A 398 -4.59 -1.07 -18.18
N ASP A 399 -5.72 -1.11 -18.86
CA ASP A 399 -6.60 -2.27 -18.92
C ASP A 399 -6.86 -2.59 -20.39
N SER A 400 -6.49 -3.80 -20.81
CA SER A 400 -6.59 -4.21 -22.21
C SER A 400 -7.98 -4.76 -22.58
N ASN A 401 -8.89 -4.90 -21.62
CA ASN A 401 -10.21 -5.48 -21.84
C ASN A 401 -11.23 -5.07 -20.75
N LEU A 402 -11.79 -3.87 -20.89
CA LEU A 402 -12.82 -3.34 -19.97
C LEU A 402 -14.05 -4.25 -19.84
N ARG A 403 -14.30 -5.13 -20.82
CA ARG A 403 -15.39 -6.11 -20.78
C ARG A 403 -15.14 -7.27 -19.82
N ASP A 404 -14.01 -7.34 -19.11
CA ASP A 404 -13.88 -8.22 -17.94
C ASP A 404 -14.06 -7.50 -16.60
N ASN A 405 -14.23 -6.18 -16.65
CA ASN A 405 -14.54 -5.33 -15.50
C ASN A 405 -16.06 -5.14 -15.31
N PRO A 406 -16.49 -4.79 -14.08
CA PRO A 406 -17.85 -4.35 -13.80
C PRO A 406 -18.36 -3.22 -14.70
N ILE A 407 -17.50 -2.24 -15.03
CA ILE A 407 -17.89 -1.09 -15.86
C ILE A 407 -18.10 -1.41 -17.35
N GLY A 408 -17.52 -2.49 -17.86
CA GLY A 408 -17.71 -2.94 -19.25
C GLY A 408 -18.74 -4.05 -19.41
N ARG A 409 -19.53 -4.34 -18.36
CA ARG A 409 -20.62 -5.34 -18.40
C ARG A 409 -21.89 -4.80 -17.74
N CYS A 410 -22.78 -4.19 -18.52
CA CYS A 410 -24.10 -3.81 -18.05
C CYS A 410 -25.21 -4.46 -18.87
N HIS A 411 -26.43 -4.38 -18.34
CA HIS A 411 -27.63 -4.95 -18.98
C HIS A 411 -27.54 -6.46 -19.27
N CYS A 412 -26.73 -7.19 -18.51
CA CYS A 412 -26.63 -8.64 -18.65
C CYS A 412 -27.94 -9.32 -18.21
N GLY A 413 -28.46 -10.21 -19.06
CA GLY A 413 -29.54 -11.11 -18.66
C GLY A 413 -29.11 -12.07 -17.53
N PRO A 414 -30.05 -12.83 -16.93
CA PRO A 414 -29.82 -13.69 -15.75
C PRO A 414 -28.78 -14.83 -15.94
N PHE A 415 -28.18 -14.95 -17.14
CA PHE A 415 -27.11 -15.90 -17.47
C PHE A 415 -25.90 -15.24 -18.14
N GLY A 416 -25.76 -13.90 -18.09
CA GLY A 416 -24.65 -13.17 -18.72
C GLY A 416 -24.78 -12.98 -20.23
N TRP A 417 -25.97 -13.19 -20.80
CA TRP A 417 -26.25 -13.01 -22.22
C TRP A 417 -26.78 -11.59 -22.48
N GLY A 418 -26.39 -11.00 -23.62
CA GLY A 418 -26.85 -9.67 -24.02
C GLY A 418 -26.25 -8.51 -23.23
N CYS A 419 -25.07 -8.70 -22.62
CA CYS A 419 -24.35 -7.61 -21.97
C CYS A 419 -23.98 -6.54 -23.02
N GLY A 420 -24.34 -5.30 -22.74
CA GLY A 420 -23.88 -4.12 -23.47
C GLY A 420 -22.77 -3.43 -22.69
N ASP A 421 -22.01 -2.58 -23.40
CA ASP A 421 -21.08 -1.68 -22.74
C ASP A 421 -21.89 -0.54 -22.10
N CYS A 422 -21.31 0.13 -21.10
CA CYS A 422 -22.07 1.08 -20.28
C CYS A 422 -21.26 2.29 -19.87
N LEU A 423 -20.08 2.47 -20.43
CA LEU A 423 -19.32 3.68 -20.20
C LEU A 423 -20.06 4.87 -20.83
N SER A 424 -20.63 5.72 -19.98
CA SER A 424 -21.42 6.87 -20.41
C SER A 424 -20.78 8.20 -20.04
N SER A 425 -19.97 8.25 -18.98
CA SER A 425 -19.14 9.41 -18.66
C SER A 425 -17.86 9.02 -17.93
N PHE A 426 -16.87 9.91 -17.94
CA PHE A 426 -15.60 9.67 -17.24
C PHE A 426 -14.99 10.98 -16.70
N ILE A 427 -14.14 10.81 -15.69
CA ILE A 427 -13.34 11.87 -15.07
C ILE A 427 -11.88 11.45 -15.13
N ILE A 428 -11.02 12.26 -15.75
CA ILE A 428 -9.56 12.08 -15.78
C ILE A 428 -8.92 13.13 -14.89
N ILE A 429 -8.07 12.69 -13.96
CA ILE A 429 -7.36 13.59 -13.05
C ILE A 429 -5.86 13.25 -13.09
N PRO A 430 -4.98 14.23 -13.33
CA PRO A 430 -3.54 14.02 -13.19
C PRO A 430 -3.17 13.90 -11.71
N THR A 431 -2.27 12.98 -11.39
CA THR A 431 -1.84 12.70 -10.02
C THR A 431 -0.33 12.70 -9.88
N ARG A 432 0.17 12.77 -8.64
CA ARG A 432 1.59 12.56 -8.32
C ARG A 432 1.97 11.10 -8.28
#